data_AF-A0A0W0XL23-F1
#
_entry.id   AF-A0A0W0XL23-F1
#
_cell.length_a   1.000
_cell.length_b   1.000
_cell.length_c   1.000
_cell.angle_alpha   90.00
_cell.angle_beta   90.00
_cell.angle_gamma   90.00
#
_symmetry.space_group_name_H-M   'P 1'
#
loop_
_entity.id
_entity.type
_entity.pdbx_description
1 polymer ?
#
loop_
_entity_poly.entity_id
_entity_poly.type
_entity_poly.pdbx_seq_one_letter_code
_entity_poly.pdbx_strand_id
1 'polypeptide(L)'
;MSIVAFKKLSIFGSSLNKNSMVDQLQALGCIHLISVKPKDNSVLTCPSTSLLDQFNTAVRYLKDCPEQGRQRLQWRQFNPDEILMSILANQKDMKELIDQRDRLLARVHELAEWGNFHLPDESQLSGIKLWFYKLTYKEAALIPKDKIVQEVYRDNRYIFLVLLAREEPQGEAFCSLRSHTGAVPLKVLRNQLEDLNEQIDDLIDERRNLTRYRFLLSREIAAFADRSQFKQALNQINDNKNFFFLQGWVPQSKISDIELFCREQVLGVAIEEPSADEIPPTLLQNPPLLEGGQKLVNFYQTPGYRALDPSIMVFFSFSVFFAMILADAGYGIVLAVITLLSWKSLGKRQSLTWLRPLLVTLSAFSIIYGMLLGSYWGLEPKAGSVLAQFKVINIQNFKSMMTLVIVIGCLHICIASGMRAWFSSGFCERVKSIGIIVFIISALIWAYGLMNHNNYIVTAGICLLIFSLLMMLFFASNTPVNSFKGLLLRGFHGLTALTEIPSLFGDILSYLRLFALGLAGASLALTFNTMASHIAETSWLLAGLVLLLGQCLNFVLCLMGAVIHGLRLNYIEFFKWSVKEDGYNYQPFKKQEISHE
;
A
#
# COMPACT_ATOMS: atom_id res chain seq x y z
N MET A 1 12.06 -26.03 -7.29
CA MET A 1 11.89 -25.10 -6.15
C MET A 1 11.88 -23.69 -6.73
N SER A 2 11.02 -22.81 -6.22
CA SER A 2 10.90 -21.42 -6.69
C SER A 2 11.87 -20.46 -5.99
N ILE A 3 12.42 -20.83 -4.82
CA ILE A 3 13.56 -20.13 -4.23
C ILE A 3 14.82 -20.54 -4.97
N VAL A 4 15.56 -19.55 -5.46
CA VAL A 4 16.82 -19.75 -6.19
C VAL A 4 17.93 -20.13 -5.23
N ALA A 5 18.70 -21.17 -5.54
CA ALA A 5 19.86 -21.56 -4.76
C ALA A 5 20.98 -20.50 -4.84
N PHE A 6 21.53 -20.13 -3.69
CA PHE A 6 22.64 -19.20 -3.55
C PHE A 6 23.93 -19.93 -3.21
N LYS A 7 25.05 -19.40 -3.70
CA LYS A 7 26.40 -19.77 -3.24
C LYS A 7 27.11 -18.55 -2.66
N LYS A 8 28.01 -18.81 -1.72
CA LYS A 8 28.88 -17.80 -1.13
C LYS A 8 30.08 -17.64 -2.05
N LEU A 9 30.32 -16.41 -2.47
CA LEU A 9 31.43 -16.04 -3.34
C LEU A 9 32.41 -15.19 -2.54
N SER A 10 33.69 -15.58 -2.58
CA SER A 10 34.80 -14.79 -2.05
C SER A 10 35.74 -14.43 -3.20
N ILE A 11 35.90 -13.13 -3.47
CA ILE A 11 36.77 -12.60 -4.52
C ILE A 11 38.00 -11.95 -3.89
N PHE A 12 39.17 -12.26 -4.45
CA PHE A 12 40.47 -11.72 -4.06
C PHE A 12 41.13 -11.04 -5.26
N GLY A 13 41.66 -9.83 -5.05
CA GLY A 13 42.37 -9.09 -6.09
C GLY A 13 43.35 -8.07 -5.52
N SER A 14 44.15 -7.46 -6.40
CA SER A 14 45.10 -6.41 -6.02
C SER A 14 44.39 -5.13 -5.57
N SER A 15 44.85 -4.52 -4.48
CA SER A 15 44.31 -3.25 -3.96
C SER A 15 44.41 -2.08 -4.95
N LEU A 16 45.38 -2.10 -5.87
CA LEU A 16 45.60 -1.05 -6.87
C LEU A 16 44.43 -0.89 -7.85
N ASN A 17 43.78 -2.00 -8.24
CA ASN A 17 42.68 -2.00 -9.22
C ASN A 17 41.30 -2.02 -8.57
N LYS A 18 41.21 -1.88 -7.24
CA LYS A 18 39.98 -2.04 -6.44
C LYS A 18 38.78 -1.29 -7.04
N ASN A 19 38.91 0.01 -7.27
CA ASN A 19 37.79 0.84 -7.73
C ASN A 19 37.27 0.42 -9.10
N SER A 20 38.18 0.11 -10.04
CA SER A 20 37.80 -0.36 -11.38
C SER A 20 37.10 -1.71 -11.32
N MET A 21 37.56 -2.62 -10.46
CA MET A 21 36.98 -3.96 -10.31
C MET A 21 35.59 -3.89 -9.68
N VAL A 22 35.40 -3.08 -8.65
CA VAL A 22 34.08 -2.89 -8.03
C VAL A 22 33.10 -2.27 -9.03
N ASP A 23 33.53 -1.33 -9.88
CA ASP A 23 32.66 -0.71 -10.88
C ASP A 23 32.20 -1.72 -11.96
N GLN A 24 33.11 -2.58 -12.40
CA GLN A 24 32.78 -3.67 -13.34
C GLN A 24 31.88 -4.73 -12.69
N LEU A 25 32.11 -5.09 -11.42
CA LEU A 25 31.22 -5.95 -10.65
C LEU A 25 29.82 -5.34 -10.49
N GLN A 26 29.73 -4.01 -10.31
CA GLN A 26 28.46 -3.29 -10.27
C GLN A 26 27.74 -3.32 -11.63
N ALA A 27 28.49 -3.27 -12.72
CA ALA A 27 27.92 -3.39 -14.06
C ALA A 27 27.34 -4.80 -14.30
N LEU A 28 27.96 -5.85 -13.76
CA LEU A 28 27.44 -7.22 -13.83
C LEU A 28 26.16 -7.41 -13.02
N GLY A 29 26.01 -6.75 -11.86
CA GLY A 29 24.72 -6.70 -11.18
C GLY A 29 24.26 -8.01 -10.53
N CYS A 30 25.17 -8.94 -10.25
CA CYS A 30 24.82 -10.31 -9.85
C CYS A 30 25.17 -10.67 -8.39
N ILE A 31 25.81 -9.77 -7.65
CA ILE A 31 26.33 -10.07 -6.30
C ILE A 31 25.57 -9.27 -5.25
N HIS A 32 25.12 -9.93 -4.19
CA HIS A 32 24.67 -9.26 -2.97
C HIS A 32 25.83 -9.23 -1.97
N LEU A 33 26.35 -8.04 -1.65
CA LEU A 33 27.56 -7.89 -0.85
C LEU A 33 27.32 -8.20 0.63
N ILE A 34 28.28 -8.89 1.25
CA ILE A 34 28.32 -9.17 2.69
C ILE A 34 29.34 -8.22 3.31
N SER A 35 28.97 -7.54 4.40
CA SER A 35 29.89 -6.68 5.14
C SER A 35 30.91 -7.54 5.87
N VAL A 36 32.18 -7.47 5.47
CA VAL A 36 33.29 -8.14 6.16
C VAL A 36 33.82 -7.28 7.31
N LYS A 37 33.66 -5.96 7.22
CA LYS A 37 33.98 -5.03 8.31
C LYS A 37 32.83 -4.97 9.34
N PRO A 38 33.13 -4.86 10.65
CA PRO A 38 32.11 -4.51 11.65
C PRO A 38 31.49 -3.15 11.29
N LYS A 39 30.17 -3.02 11.48
CA LYS A 39 29.43 -1.80 11.12
C LYS A 39 29.99 -0.59 11.89
N ASP A 40 30.65 0.31 11.17
CA ASP A 40 30.94 1.65 11.68
C ASP A 40 29.69 2.52 11.53
N ASN A 41 29.10 2.94 12.66
CA ASN A 41 27.88 3.76 12.69
C ASN A 41 28.12 5.23 12.27
N SER A 42 29.35 5.60 11.86
CA SER A 42 29.80 6.98 11.70
C SER A 42 29.47 7.64 10.35
N VAL A 43 28.83 6.94 9.40
CA VAL A 43 28.69 7.45 8.00
C VAL A 43 27.30 8.05 7.69
N LEU A 44 26.41 8.20 8.67
CA LEU A 44 25.02 8.63 8.41
C LEU A 44 24.80 10.14 8.16
N THR A 45 25.84 10.97 8.12
CA THR A 45 25.70 12.41 7.88
C THR A 45 26.59 12.87 6.72
N CYS A 46 26.13 12.61 5.50
CA CYS A 46 26.70 13.27 4.32
C CYS A 46 25.75 14.37 3.83
N PRO A 47 26.24 15.58 3.50
CA PRO A 47 25.45 16.65 2.87
C PRO A 47 24.82 16.22 1.54
N SER A 48 25.34 15.14 0.95
CA SER A 48 24.87 14.53 -0.29
C SER A 48 23.41 14.02 -0.22
N THR A 49 22.89 13.66 0.95
CA THR A 49 21.49 13.22 1.10
C THR A 49 20.52 14.38 0.88
N SER A 50 20.86 15.59 1.35
CA SER A 50 20.02 16.78 1.19
C SER A 50 19.86 17.21 -0.27
N LEU A 51 20.91 17.10 -1.08
CA LEU A 51 20.86 17.38 -2.52
C LEU A 51 19.99 16.35 -3.25
N LEU A 52 20.11 15.06 -2.92
CA LEU A 52 19.28 14.02 -3.52
C LEU A 52 17.79 14.26 -3.23
N ASP A 53 17.44 14.66 -2.01
CA ASP A 53 16.07 14.99 -1.63
C ASP A 53 15.54 16.20 -2.42
N GLN A 54 16.38 17.21 -2.68
CA GLN A 54 16.04 18.33 -3.55
C GLN A 54 15.77 17.87 -4.99
N PHE A 55 16.64 17.04 -5.58
CA PHE A 55 16.41 16.47 -6.92
C PHE A 55 15.11 15.65 -6.98
N ASN A 56 14.84 14.82 -5.98
CA ASN A 56 13.60 14.05 -5.89
C ASN A 56 12.37 14.96 -5.80
N THR A 57 12.44 16.03 -5.01
CA THR A 57 11.36 17.01 -4.86
C THR A 57 11.09 17.73 -6.18
N ALA A 58 12.15 18.17 -6.88
CA ALA A 58 12.05 18.81 -8.19
C ALA A 58 11.42 17.88 -9.24
N VAL A 59 11.85 16.61 -9.31
CA VAL A 59 11.27 15.64 -10.26
C VAL A 59 9.81 15.35 -9.95
N ARG A 60 9.42 15.24 -8.67
CA ARG A 60 8.01 15.09 -8.27
C ARG A 60 7.18 16.30 -8.71
N TYR A 61 7.66 17.51 -8.41
CA TYR A 61 7.02 18.75 -8.83
C TYR A 61 6.83 18.82 -10.35
N LEU A 62 7.83 18.43 -11.15
CA LEU A 62 7.70 18.40 -12.61
C LEU A 62 6.74 17.29 -13.11
N LYS A 63 6.64 16.16 -12.40
CA LYS A 63 5.77 15.04 -12.77
C LYS A 63 4.30 15.37 -12.60
N ASP A 64 3.97 16.19 -11.60
CA ASP A 64 2.60 16.62 -11.31
C ASP A 64 2.09 17.71 -12.27
N CYS A 65 2.90 18.12 -13.25
CA CYS A 65 2.48 19.07 -14.27
C CYS A 65 1.54 18.37 -15.29
N PRO A 66 0.35 18.93 -15.58
CA PRO A 66 -0.62 18.31 -16.48
C PRO A 66 -0.10 18.23 -17.93
N GLU A 67 0.64 19.25 -18.37
CA GLU A 67 1.22 19.31 -19.70
C GLU A 67 2.73 19.09 -19.66
N GLN A 68 3.21 18.01 -20.27
CA GLN A 68 4.63 17.71 -20.32
C GLN A 68 5.23 18.13 -21.66
N GLY A 69 6.37 18.83 -21.60
CA GLY A 69 7.18 19.14 -22.77
C GLY A 69 7.94 17.93 -23.29
N ARG A 70 8.43 18.03 -24.53
CA ARG A 70 9.30 17.00 -25.12
C ARG A 70 10.60 16.88 -24.31
N GLN A 71 10.90 15.67 -23.83
CA GLN A 71 12.08 15.40 -23.03
C GLN A 71 13.38 15.62 -23.82
N ARG A 72 14.38 16.22 -23.16
CA ARG A 72 15.77 16.30 -23.65
C ARG A 72 16.56 15.11 -23.13
N LEU A 73 17.43 14.55 -23.99
CA LEU A 73 18.22 13.36 -23.66
C LEU A 73 19.68 13.67 -23.28
N GLN A 74 20.16 14.88 -23.60
CA GLN A 74 21.55 15.29 -23.37
C GLN A 74 21.66 16.69 -22.79
N TRP A 75 22.65 16.88 -21.91
CA TRP A 75 23.09 18.19 -21.44
C TRP A 75 23.87 18.85 -22.58
N ARG A 76 23.31 19.88 -23.23
CA ARG A 76 24.01 20.58 -24.31
C ARG A 76 24.92 21.70 -23.82
N GLN A 77 24.72 22.23 -22.60
CA GLN A 77 25.52 23.35 -22.03
C GLN A 77 25.15 23.78 -20.59
N PHE A 78 24.18 23.13 -19.92
CA PHE A 78 23.63 23.62 -18.65
C PHE A 78 24.14 22.82 -17.45
N ASN A 79 24.39 23.51 -16.33
CA ASN A 79 24.74 22.89 -15.06
C ASN A 79 23.47 22.29 -14.39
N PRO A 80 23.48 21.01 -13.96
CA PRO A 80 22.33 20.41 -13.27
C PRO A 80 21.86 21.19 -12.04
N ASP A 81 22.79 21.77 -11.28
CA ASP A 81 22.48 22.48 -10.03
C ASP A 81 21.74 23.80 -10.29
N GLU A 82 22.08 24.51 -11.37
CA GLU A 82 21.38 25.74 -11.76
C GLU A 82 19.93 25.47 -12.15
N ILE A 83 19.70 24.39 -12.90
CA ILE A 83 18.36 23.98 -13.30
C ILE A 83 17.57 23.51 -12.08
N LEU A 84 18.19 22.77 -11.16
CA LEU A 84 17.57 22.40 -9.89
C LEU A 84 17.12 23.64 -9.11
N MET A 85 17.99 24.64 -8.98
CA MET A 85 17.66 25.90 -8.30
C MET A 85 16.54 26.65 -8.99
N SER A 86 16.49 26.69 -10.34
CA SER A 86 15.38 27.30 -11.08
C SER A 86 14.04 26.60 -10.83
N ILE A 87 14.04 25.26 -10.74
CA ILE A 87 12.82 24.48 -10.46
C ILE A 87 12.34 24.74 -9.04
N LEU A 88 13.24 24.77 -8.07
CA LEU A 88 12.89 25.03 -6.67
C LEU A 88 12.42 26.48 -6.47
N ALA A 89 13.03 27.45 -7.18
CA ALA A 89 12.57 28.84 -7.21
C ALA A 89 11.16 28.93 -7.78
N ASN A 90 10.93 28.39 -8.99
CA ASN A 90 9.60 28.35 -9.61
C ASN A 90 8.54 27.69 -8.70
N GLN A 91 8.89 26.57 -8.04
CA GLN A 91 7.98 25.92 -7.08
C GLN A 91 7.63 26.82 -5.89
N LYS A 92 8.63 27.53 -5.33
CA LYS A 92 8.46 28.43 -4.21
C LYS A 92 7.63 29.65 -4.61
N ASP A 93 7.96 30.27 -5.73
CA ASP A 93 7.30 31.47 -6.25
C ASP A 93 5.84 31.14 -6.60
N MET A 94 5.58 29.98 -7.23
CA MET A 94 4.23 29.49 -7.51
C MET A 94 3.39 29.38 -6.23
N LYS A 95 3.97 28.87 -5.15
CA LYS A 95 3.28 28.74 -3.87
C LYS A 95 2.99 30.12 -3.26
N GLU A 96 3.97 31.02 -3.27
CA GLU A 96 3.80 32.37 -2.74
C GLU A 96 2.74 33.17 -3.51
N LEU A 97 2.71 33.08 -4.84
CA LEU A 97 1.70 33.74 -5.67
C LEU A 97 0.30 33.16 -5.47
N ILE A 98 0.16 31.83 -5.36
CA ILE A 98 -1.14 31.21 -5.04
C ILE A 98 -1.64 31.68 -3.68
N ASP A 99 -0.78 31.72 -2.66
CA ASP A 99 -1.14 32.20 -1.31
C ASP A 99 -1.50 33.71 -1.32
N GLN A 100 -0.84 34.51 -2.16
CA GLN A 100 -1.19 35.93 -2.34
C GLN A 100 -2.53 36.09 -3.07
N ARG A 101 -2.75 35.34 -4.16
CA ARG A 101 -3.99 35.33 -4.93
C ARG A 101 -5.17 34.94 -4.07
N ASP A 102 -5.04 33.90 -3.25
CA ASP A 102 -6.14 33.43 -2.40
C ASP A 102 -6.50 34.45 -1.31
N ARG A 103 -5.50 35.12 -0.72
CA ARG A 103 -5.71 36.25 0.20
C ARG A 103 -6.41 37.41 -0.48
N LEU A 104 -5.99 37.74 -1.71
CA LEU A 104 -6.57 38.83 -2.49
C LEU A 104 -7.98 38.49 -2.97
N LEU A 105 -8.25 37.24 -3.38
CA LEU A 105 -9.57 36.73 -3.74
C LEU A 105 -10.55 36.85 -2.57
N ALA A 106 -10.15 36.42 -1.38
CA ALA A 106 -10.95 36.59 -0.16
C ALA A 106 -11.26 38.08 0.06
N ARG A 107 -10.26 38.94 -0.13
CA ARG A 107 -10.40 40.39 0.00
C ARG A 107 -11.35 41.01 -1.01
N VAL A 108 -11.27 40.59 -2.27
CA VAL A 108 -12.16 41.00 -3.36
C VAL A 108 -13.58 40.55 -3.07
N HIS A 109 -13.79 39.35 -2.53
CA HIS A 109 -15.13 38.87 -2.16
C HIS A 109 -15.75 39.69 -1.02
N GLU A 110 -14.97 40.02 0.02
CA GLU A 110 -15.43 40.91 1.10
C GLU A 110 -15.85 42.29 0.58
N LEU A 111 -15.07 42.86 -0.34
CA LEU A 111 -15.33 44.18 -0.89
C LEU A 111 -16.37 44.21 -2.02
N ALA A 112 -16.58 43.09 -2.72
CA ALA A 112 -17.58 42.98 -3.77
C ALA A 112 -19.00 43.25 -3.27
N GLU A 113 -19.28 42.90 -2.00
CA GLU A 113 -20.57 43.21 -1.35
C GLU A 113 -20.83 44.71 -1.22
N TRP A 114 -19.77 45.52 -1.10
CA TRP A 114 -19.85 46.98 -0.98
C TRP A 114 -19.81 47.71 -2.33
N GLY A 115 -19.47 46.99 -3.41
CA GLY A 115 -19.30 47.56 -4.74
C GLY A 115 -17.98 48.34 -4.91
N ASN A 116 -17.90 49.10 -6.00
CA ASN A 116 -16.71 49.89 -6.32
C ASN A 116 -16.88 51.33 -5.81
N PHE A 117 -16.09 51.72 -4.81
CA PHE A 117 -16.08 53.07 -4.27
C PHE A 117 -14.63 53.57 -4.09
N HIS A 118 -14.46 54.89 -4.13
CA HIS A 118 -13.19 55.56 -3.88
C HIS A 118 -13.34 56.41 -2.63
N LEU A 119 -12.46 56.21 -1.65
CA LEU A 119 -12.45 57.03 -0.44
C LEU A 119 -11.67 58.32 -0.72
N PRO A 120 -12.19 59.50 -0.33
CA PRO A 120 -11.43 60.74 -0.45
C PRO A 120 -10.18 60.70 0.44
N ASP A 121 -9.13 61.40 0.02
CA ASP A 121 -7.87 61.48 0.77
C ASP A 121 -8.10 62.06 2.18
N GLU A 122 -7.30 61.62 3.16
CA GLU A 122 -7.45 62.03 4.58
C GLU A 122 -7.41 63.56 4.77
N SER A 123 -6.75 64.29 3.86
CA SER A 123 -6.69 65.75 3.84
C SER A 123 -8.04 66.42 3.59
N GLN A 124 -8.96 65.77 2.88
CA GLN A 124 -10.30 66.28 2.56
C GLN A 124 -11.30 66.02 3.69
N LEU A 125 -11.02 65.05 4.56
CA LEU A 125 -11.96 64.57 5.58
C LEU A 125 -11.88 65.33 6.93
N SER A 126 -11.02 66.35 7.06
CA SER A 126 -10.93 67.22 8.26
C SER A 126 -10.91 66.45 9.60
N GLY A 127 -10.26 65.28 9.63
CA GLY A 127 -10.14 64.40 10.80
C GLY A 127 -11.32 63.45 11.07
N ILE A 128 -12.34 63.38 10.20
CA ILE A 128 -13.46 62.44 10.31
C ILE A 128 -13.12 61.13 9.57
N LYS A 129 -13.26 59.97 10.22
CA LYS A 129 -13.04 58.65 9.60
C LYS A 129 -14.38 58.01 9.21
N LEU A 130 -14.33 57.18 8.17
CA LEU A 130 -15.47 56.41 7.66
C LEU A 130 -15.42 54.99 8.21
N TRP A 131 -16.46 54.59 8.95
CA TRP A 131 -16.57 53.27 9.57
C TRP A 131 -17.68 52.46 8.88
N PHE A 132 -17.33 51.27 8.38
CA PHE A 132 -18.21 50.44 7.55
C PHE A 132 -18.82 49.29 8.37
N TYR A 133 -20.14 49.14 8.32
CA TYR A 133 -20.89 48.14 9.07
C TYR A 133 -21.85 47.35 8.17
N LYS A 134 -21.82 46.01 8.28
CA LYS A 134 -22.78 45.10 7.66
C LYS A 134 -23.68 44.54 8.77
N LEU A 135 -24.93 44.98 8.81
CA LEU A 135 -25.86 44.67 9.91
C LEU A 135 -27.09 43.93 9.41
N THR A 136 -27.67 43.08 10.24
CA THR A 136 -29.04 42.57 10.02
C THR A 136 -30.08 43.60 10.44
N TYR A 137 -31.34 43.42 10.02
CA TYR A 137 -32.45 44.31 10.39
C TYR A 137 -32.63 44.50 11.90
N LYS A 138 -32.30 43.48 12.71
CA LYS A 138 -32.39 43.55 14.18
C LYS A 138 -31.27 44.40 14.77
N GLU A 139 -30.07 44.30 14.21
CA GLU A 139 -28.87 44.99 14.69
C GLU A 139 -28.84 46.47 14.28
N ALA A 140 -29.39 46.81 13.10
CA ALA A 140 -29.50 48.20 12.67
C ALA A 140 -30.37 49.06 13.61
N ALA A 141 -31.37 48.45 14.28
CA ALA A 141 -32.23 49.13 15.24
C ALA A 141 -31.53 49.51 16.57
N LEU A 142 -30.36 48.92 16.86
CA LEU A 142 -29.56 49.23 18.05
C LEU A 142 -28.66 50.47 17.88
N ILE A 143 -28.58 51.04 16.68
CA ILE A 143 -27.73 52.23 16.45
C ILE A 143 -28.41 53.47 17.04
N PRO A 144 -27.73 54.24 17.93
CA PRO A 144 -28.25 55.50 18.44
C PRO A 144 -28.50 56.51 17.32
N LYS A 145 -29.67 57.15 17.33
CA LYS A 145 -30.09 58.14 16.32
C LYS A 145 -29.25 59.43 16.31
N ASP A 146 -28.42 59.64 17.33
CA ASP A 146 -27.56 60.82 17.48
C ASP A 146 -26.28 60.77 16.62
N LYS A 147 -25.99 59.65 15.95
CA LYS A 147 -24.81 59.53 15.06
C LYS A 147 -25.19 59.75 13.60
N ILE A 148 -24.33 60.45 12.87
CA ILE A 148 -24.47 60.64 11.42
C ILE A 148 -24.13 59.32 10.74
N VAL A 149 -25.16 58.61 10.29
CA VAL A 149 -25.04 57.34 9.57
C VAL A 149 -25.66 57.51 8.20
N GLN A 150 -24.93 57.06 7.17
CA GLN A 150 -25.41 57.01 5.80
C GLN A 150 -25.64 55.55 5.40
N GLU A 151 -26.86 55.25 4.94
CA GLU A 151 -27.18 53.96 4.34
C GLU A 151 -26.72 53.94 2.89
N VAL A 152 -25.81 53.03 2.56
CA VAL A 152 -25.24 52.92 1.21
C VAL A 152 -26.08 51.98 0.35
N TYR A 153 -26.48 50.84 0.91
CA TYR A 153 -27.21 49.81 0.20
C TYR A 153 -28.02 48.93 1.16
N ARG A 154 -29.17 48.44 0.68
CA ARG A 154 -30.08 47.55 1.42
C ARG A 154 -30.36 46.30 0.61
N ASP A 155 -30.15 45.14 1.22
CA ASP A 155 -30.53 43.84 0.70
C ASP A 155 -31.66 43.21 1.55
N ASN A 156 -32.28 42.14 1.08
CA ASN A 156 -33.38 41.44 1.78
C ASN A 156 -32.98 40.89 3.16
N ARG A 157 -31.67 40.77 3.44
CA ARG A 157 -31.16 40.24 4.72
C ARG A 157 -30.25 41.21 5.48
N TYR A 158 -29.56 42.12 4.79
CA TYR A 158 -28.51 42.96 5.37
C TYR A 158 -28.66 44.44 4.97
N ILE A 159 -28.21 45.32 5.85
CA ILE A 159 -28.12 46.77 5.65
C ILE A 159 -26.65 47.17 5.74
N PHE A 160 -26.17 47.89 4.71
CA PHE A 160 -24.81 48.40 4.63
C PHE A 160 -24.78 49.86 5.05
N LEU A 161 -24.13 50.15 6.18
CA LEU A 161 -24.09 51.47 6.80
C LEU A 161 -22.66 52.00 6.87
N VAL A 162 -22.52 53.29 6.61
CA VAL A 162 -21.28 54.04 6.82
C VAL A 162 -21.50 55.10 7.89
N LEU A 163 -20.72 55.01 8.96
CA LEU A 163 -20.77 55.92 10.09
C LEU A 163 -19.61 56.93 10.01
N LEU A 164 -19.94 58.21 10.14
CA LEU A 164 -18.99 59.31 10.12
C LEU A 164 -18.61 59.68 11.56
N ALA A 165 -17.40 59.35 11.99
CA ALA A 165 -16.92 59.71 13.32
C ALA A 165 -15.39 59.89 13.36
N ARG A 166 -14.90 60.81 14.20
CA ARG A 166 -13.45 61.04 14.39
C ARG A 166 -12.76 59.85 15.05
N GLU A 167 -13.45 59.19 15.97
CA GLU A 167 -12.99 58.02 16.70
C GLU A 167 -13.98 56.87 16.53
N GLU A 168 -13.49 55.64 16.68
CA GLU A 168 -14.32 54.45 16.60
C GLU A 168 -15.37 54.49 17.74
N PRO A 169 -16.66 54.26 17.45
CA PRO A 169 -17.68 54.08 18.47
C PRO A 169 -17.25 53.04 19.52
N GLN A 170 -16.96 53.46 20.75
CA GLN A 170 -16.62 52.52 21.81
C GLN A 170 -17.89 51.77 22.30
N GLY A 171 -17.92 50.45 22.08
CA GLY A 171 -18.96 49.53 22.57
C GLY A 171 -18.80 48.13 21.96
N GLU A 172 -18.93 47.06 22.76
CA GLU A 172 -18.74 45.65 22.34
C GLU A 172 -19.62 45.25 21.13
N ALA A 173 -20.81 45.86 21.02
CA ALA A 173 -21.72 45.68 19.89
C ALA A 173 -21.23 46.33 18.59
N PHE A 174 -20.40 47.37 18.64
CA PHE A 174 -19.87 48.04 17.43
C PHE A 174 -18.59 47.35 16.93
N CYS A 175 -17.71 46.89 17.83
CA CYS A 175 -16.43 46.32 17.43
C CYS A 175 -16.55 44.99 16.65
N SER A 176 -17.58 44.18 16.93
CA SER A 176 -17.75 42.83 16.36
C SER A 176 -18.44 42.80 14.99
N LEU A 177 -19.10 43.89 14.58
CA LEU A 177 -19.94 43.98 13.38
C LEU A 177 -19.29 44.81 12.23
N ARG A 178 -18.02 45.19 12.41
CA ARG A 178 -17.28 46.04 11.48
C ARG A 178 -16.84 45.25 10.24
N SER A 179 -17.10 45.81 9.06
CA SER A 179 -16.43 45.38 7.83
C SER A 179 -15.16 46.20 7.65
N HIS A 180 -14.01 45.54 7.61
CA HIS A 180 -12.75 46.20 7.29
C HIS A 180 -12.70 46.38 5.78
N THR A 181 -13.14 47.50 5.22
CA THR A 181 -13.09 47.73 3.76
C THR A 181 -11.71 48.22 3.28
N GLY A 182 -10.92 48.84 4.15
CA GLY A 182 -9.58 49.33 3.82
C GLY A 182 -9.62 50.50 2.83
N ALA A 183 -8.45 51.00 2.42
CA ALA A 183 -8.34 52.19 1.57
C ALA A 183 -8.31 51.89 0.06
N VAL A 184 -8.04 50.63 -0.33
CA VAL A 184 -7.82 50.26 -1.73
C VAL A 184 -9.16 49.96 -2.42
N PRO A 185 -9.49 50.62 -3.54
CA PRO A 185 -10.73 50.35 -4.27
C PRO A 185 -10.79 48.93 -4.85
N LEU A 186 -12.01 48.39 -4.96
CA LEU A 186 -12.27 47.06 -5.54
C LEU A 186 -11.67 46.90 -6.94
N LYS A 187 -11.72 47.95 -7.78
CA LYS A 187 -11.13 47.93 -9.12
C LYS A 187 -9.61 47.69 -9.09
N VAL A 188 -8.90 48.33 -8.18
CA VAL A 188 -7.44 48.17 -8.05
C VAL A 188 -7.10 46.76 -7.59
N LEU A 189 -7.86 46.21 -6.64
CA LEU A 189 -7.69 44.82 -6.22
C LEU A 189 -7.97 43.83 -7.35
N ARG A 190 -9.03 44.03 -8.14
CA ARG A 190 -9.30 43.18 -9.31
C ARG A 190 -8.16 43.24 -10.33
N ASN A 191 -7.62 44.42 -10.61
CA ASN A 191 -6.46 44.55 -11.49
C ASN A 191 -5.24 43.82 -10.90
N GLN A 192 -4.95 43.97 -9.60
CA GLN A 192 -3.87 43.22 -8.94
C GLN A 192 -4.10 41.69 -8.99
N LEU A 193 -5.36 41.25 -8.94
CA LEU A 193 -5.71 39.85 -9.10
C LEU A 193 -5.40 39.36 -10.52
N GLU A 194 -5.75 40.15 -11.53
CA GLU A 194 -5.43 39.87 -12.94
C GLU A 194 -3.91 39.82 -13.14
N ASP A 195 -3.16 40.79 -12.62
CA ASP A 195 -1.68 40.81 -12.66
C ASP A 195 -1.06 39.57 -11.99
N LEU A 196 -1.63 39.13 -10.85
CA LEU A 196 -1.18 37.91 -10.16
C LEU A 196 -1.50 36.66 -10.96
N ASN A 197 -2.65 36.61 -11.63
CA ASN A 197 -3.01 35.47 -12.48
C ASN A 197 -2.10 35.37 -13.70
N GLU A 198 -1.77 36.49 -14.35
CA GLU A 198 -0.78 36.52 -15.44
C GLU A 198 0.58 35.99 -14.97
N GLN A 199 1.07 36.42 -13.80
CA GLN A 199 2.32 35.90 -13.23
C GLN A 199 2.27 34.39 -12.94
N ILE A 200 1.12 33.89 -12.47
CA ILE A 200 0.92 32.45 -12.25
C ILE A 200 0.97 31.69 -13.59
N ASP A 201 0.33 32.21 -14.63
CA ASP A 201 0.34 31.62 -15.97
C ASP A 201 1.75 31.59 -16.55
N ASP A 202 2.53 32.67 -16.39
CA ASP A 202 3.95 32.72 -16.77
C ASP A 202 4.78 31.64 -16.05
N LEU A 203 4.57 31.45 -14.73
CA LEU A 203 5.25 30.41 -13.97
C LEU A 203 4.81 28.99 -14.38
N ILE A 204 3.55 28.80 -14.80
CA ILE A 204 3.07 27.52 -15.33
C ILE A 204 3.80 27.20 -16.64
N ASP A 205 3.98 28.18 -17.52
CA ASP A 205 4.72 28.02 -18.77
C ASP A 205 6.21 27.79 -18.55
N GLU A 206 6.81 28.47 -17.58
CA GLU A 206 8.18 28.21 -17.15
C GLU A 206 8.32 26.77 -16.63
N ARG A 207 7.43 26.32 -15.73
CA ARG A 207 7.39 24.94 -15.24
C ARG A 207 7.27 23.95 -16.38
N ARG A 208 6.38 24.21 -17.34
CA ARG A 208 6.23 23.39 -18.56
C ARG A 208 7.54 23.31 -19.34
N ASN A 209 8.27 24.40 -19.49
CA ASN A 209 9.59 24.39 -20.13
C ASN A 209 10.62 23.59 -19.33
N LEU A 210 10.60 23.65 -17.99
CA LEU A 210 11.48 22.90 -17.10
C LEU A 210 11.20 21.38 -17.14
N THR A 211 9.97 20.94 -17.44
CA THR A 211 9.64 19.50 -17.58
C THR A 211 10.51 18.79 -18.63
N ARG A 212 11.07 19.52 -19.59
CA ARG A 212 11.99 19.00 -20.62
C ARG A 212 13.25 18.36 -20.02
N TYR A 213 13.68 18.79 -18.83
CA TYR A 213 14.86 18.28 -18.13
C TYR A 213 14.57 17.09 -17.20
N ARG A 214 13.31 16.64 -17.10
CA ARG A 214 12.89 15.54 -16.20
C ARG A 214 13.75 14.29 -16.36
N PHE A 215 13.97 13.85 -17.60
CA PHE A 215 14.78 12.66 -17.89
C PHE A 215 16.24 12.83 -17.41
N LEU A 216 16.81 14.00 -17.67
CA LEU A 216 18.19 14.31 -17.27
C LEU A 216 18.34 14.35 -15.74
N LEU A 217 17.39 14.97 -15.04
CA LEU A 217 17.37 14.98 -13.57
C LEU A 217 17.20 13.57 -13.00
N SER A 218 16.30 12.75 -13.57
CA SER A 218 16.21 11.35 -13.16
C SER A 218 17.53 10.62 -13.36
N ARG A 219 18.24 10.88 -14.46
CA ARG A 219 19.57 10.28 -14.71
C ARG A 219 20.59 10.68 -13.66
N GLU A 220 20.62 11.94 -13.24
CA GLU A 220 21.49 12.38 -12.14
C GLU A 220 21.13 11.71 -10.81
N ILE A 221 19.83 11.52 -10.52
CA ILE A 221 19.36 10.78 -9.33
C ILE A 221 19.87 9.33 -9.35
N ALA A 222 19.75 8.62 -10.47
CA ALA A 222 20.31 7.26 -10.60
C ALA A 222 21.82 7.25 -10.49
N ALA A 223 22.53 8.17 -11.17
CA ALA A 223 23.98 8.26 -11.08
C ALA A 223 24.45 8.54 -9.65
N PHE A 224 23.70 9.36 -8.90
CA PHE A 224 23.96 9.61 -7.50
C PHE A 224 23.71 8.35 -6.65
N ALA A 225 22.60 7.65 -6.86
CA ALA A 225 22.29 6.39 -6.18
C ALA A 225 23.38 5.34 -6.44
N ASP A 226 23.85 5.22 -7.70
CA ASP A 226 24.94 4.32 -8.10
C ASP A 226 26.24 4.66 -7.38
N ARG A 227 26.62 5.95 -7.32
CA ARG A 227 27.80 6.42 -6.57
C ARG A 227 27.69 6.15 -5.08
N SER A 228 26.50 6.31 -4.51
CA SER A 228 26.23 6.05 -3.09
C SER A 228 26.37 4.55 -2.78
N GLN A 229 25.75 3.70 -3.60
CA GLN A 229 25.85 2.25 -3.48
C GLN A 229 27.29 1.78 -3.67
N PHE A 230 28.03 2.36 -4.62
CA PHE A 230 29.44 2.09 -4.83
C PHE A 230 30.30 2.45 -3.61
N LYS A 231 30.08 3.63 -3.00
CA LYS A 231 30.77 4.01 -1.76
C LYS A 231 30.43 3.08 -0.60
N GLN A 232 29.17 2.68 -0.46
CA GLN A 232 28.75 1.71 0.55
C GLN A 232 29.42 0.35 0.32
N ALA A 233 29.51 -0.12 -0.92
CA ALA A 233 30.22 -1.33 -1.29
C ALA A 233 31.70 -1.26 -0.92
N LEU A 234 32.38 -0.14 -1.21
CA LEU A 234 33.79 0.07 -0.82
C LEU A 234 34.01 -0.03 0.69
N ASN A 235 33.05 0.40 1.50
CA ASN A 235 33.09 0.31 2.96
C ASN A 235 32.86 -1.12 3.47
N GLN A 236 32.14 -1.97 2.73
CA GLN A 236 31.90 -3.37 3.08
C GLN A 236 33.09 -4.29 2.76
N ILE A 237 33.95 -3.86 1.83
CA ILE A 237 35.16 -4.58 1.41
C ILE A 237 36.24 -4.46 2.49
N ASN A 238 36.90 -5.59 2.78
CA ASN A 238 38.07 -5.60 3.65
C ASN A 238 39.34 -5.33 2.83
N ASP A 239 40.11 -4.34 3.24
CA ASP A 239 41.33 -3.93 2.54
C ASP A 239 42.55 -4.31 3.38
N ASN A 240 43.43 -5.12 2.81
CA ASN A 240 44.79 -5.28 3.29
C ASN A 240 45.74 -4.49 2.37
N LYS A 241 46.97 -4.24 2.84
CA LYS A 241 47.95 -3.39 2.12
C LYS A 241 48.14 -3.79 0.64
N ASN A 242 48.09 -5.09 0.32
CA ASN A 242 48.40 -5.59 -1.02
C ASN A 242 47.19 -6.21 -1.75
N PHE A 243 46.11 -6.55 -1.04
CA PHE A 243 44.95 -7.21 -1.61
C PHE A 243 43.65 -6.73 -0.98
N PHE A 244 42.57 -6.74 -1.76
CA PHE A 244 41.22 -6.53 -1.25
C PHE A 244 40.46 -7.86 -1.21
N PHE A 245 39.51 -7.94 -0.28
CA PHE A 245 38.68 -9.11 -0.07
C PHE A 245 37.21 -8.73 -0.07
N LEU A 246 36.46 -9.31 -1.01
CA LEU A 246 35.04 -9.08 -1.21
C LEU A 246 34.28 -10.39 -1.03
N GLN A 247 33.26 -10.38 -0.17
CA GLN A 247 32.34 -11.49 0.01
C GLN A 247 30.94 -11.11 -0.42
N GLY A 248 30.22 -12.06 -1.02
CA GLY A 248 28.85 -11.85 -1.43
C GLY A 248 28.09 -13.12 -1.74
N TRP A 249 26.77 -13.01 -1.82
CA TRP A 249 25.88 -14.07 -2.24
C TRP A 249 25.56 -13.92 -3.73
N VAL A 250 25.64 -15.02 -4.46
CA VAL A 250 25.34 -15.07 -5.91
C VAL A 250 24.36 -16.19 -6.22
N PRO A 251 23.33 -15.94 -7.05
CA PRO A 251 22.46 -16.99 -7.56
C PRO A 251 23.24 -18.04 -8.36
N GLN A 252 22.93 -19.33 -8.18
CA GLN A 252 23.64 -20.42 -8.86
C GLN A 252 23.65 -20.28 -10.39
N SER A 253 22.59 -19.71 -10.97
CA SER A 253 22.48 -19.46 -12.41
C SER A 253 23.44 -18.40 -12.96
N LYS A 254 24.03 -17.57 -12.10
CA LYS A 254 24.92 -16.46 -12.47
C LYS A 254 26.39 -16.70 -12.14
N ILE A 255 26.74 -17.89 -11.65
CA ILE A 255 28.11 -18.24 -11.30
C ILE A 255 29.02 -18.27 -12.52
N SER A 256 28.55 -18.84 -13.65
CA SER A 256 29.33 -18.93 -14.90
C SER A 256 29.78 -17.55 -15.39
N ASP A 257 28.89 -16.56 -15.31
CA ASP A 257 29.16 -15.18 -15.75
C ASP A 257 30.28 -14.56 -14.90
N ILE A 258 30.31 -14.84 -13.60
CA ILE A 258 31.33 -14.34 -12.67
C ILE A 258 32.66 -15.07 -12.85
N GLU A 259 32.65 -16.39 -13.03
CA GLU A 259 33.88 -17.15 -13.28
C GLU A 259 34.58 -16.67 -14.55
N LEU A 260 33.83 -16.40 -15.62
CA LEU A 260 34.36 -15.81 -16.85
C LEU A 260 34.97 -14.42 -16.58
N PHE A 261 34.23 -13.55 -15.90
CA PHE A 261 34.71 -12.22 -15.54
C PHE A 261 36.01 -12.26 -14.70
N CYS A 262 36.07 -13.13 -13.71
CA CYS A 262 37.24 -13.24 -12.84
C CYS A 262 38.46 -13.84 -13.57
N ARG A 263 38.25 -14.72 -14.57
CA ARG A 263 39.35 -15.18 -15.43
C ARG A 263 39.90 -14.05 -16.30
N GLU A 264 39.04 -13.22 -16.87
CA GLU A 264 39.46 -12.07 -17.71
C GLU A 264 40.24 -11.02 -16.91
N GLN A 265 39.82 -10.74 -15.68
CA GLN A 265 40.46 -9.75 -14.81
C GLN A 265 41.59 -10.31 -13.93
N VAL A 266 41.93 -11.60 -14.08
CA VAL A 266 42.97 -12.30 -13.29
C VAL A 266 42.73 -12.17 -11.77
N LEU A 267 41.50 -12.48 -11.34
CA LEU A 267 41.05 -12.45 -9.95
C LEU A 267 40.97 -13.85 -9.36
N GLY A 268 41.29 -13.98 -8.08
CA GLY A 268 41.07 -15.22 -7.32
C GLY A 268 39.62 -15.32 -6.89
N VAL A 269 39.00 -16.48 -7.07
CA VAL A 269 37.60 -16.72 -6.67
C VAL A 269 37.52 -18.03 -5.89
N ALA A 270 36.87 -17.98 -4.74
CA ALA A 270 36.44 -19.15 -4.00
C ALA A 270 34.91 -19.18 -3.94
N ILE A 271 34.33 -20.33 -4.29
CA ILE A 271 32.88 -20.56 -4.29
C ILE A 271 32.59 -21.63 -3.25
N GLU A 272 31.79 -21.28 -2.25
CA GLU A 272 31.43 -22.14 -1.13
C GLU A 272 29.91 -22.33 -1.07
N GLU A 273 29.48 -23.47 -0.57
CA GLU A 273 28.07 -23.69 -0.22
C GLU A 273 27.73 -22.98 1.10
N PRO A 274 26.51 -22.43 1.24
CA PRO A 274 26.10 -21.77 2.48
C PRO A 274 26.17 -22.74 3.67
N SER A 275 26.86 -22.33 4.72
CA SER A 275 26.94 -23.12 5.96
C SER A 275 25.58 -23.18 6.67
N ALA A 276 25.41 -24.15 7.59
CA ALA A 276 24.15 -24.33 8.34
C ALA A 276 23.73 -23.07 9.12
N ASP A 277 24.71 -22.32 9.63
CA ASP A 277 24.51 -21.12 10.45
C ASP A 277 24.40 -19.83 9.63
N GLU A 278 24.66 -19.90 8.31
CA GLU A 278 24.58 -18.74 7.43
C GLU A 278 23.17 -18.57 6.85
N ILE A 279 22.71 -17.31 6.80
CA ILE A 279 21.40 -16.92 6.29
C ILE A 279 21.62 -16.19 4.96
N PRO A 280 21.62 -16.89 3.82
CA PRO A 280 21.69 -16.25 2.51
C PRO A 280 20.40 -15.48 2.20
N PRO A 281 20.44 -14.52 1.26
CA PRO A 281 19.27 -13.78 0.81
C PRO A 281 18.29 -14.71 0.09
N THR A 282 17.04 -14.29 0.05
CA THR A 282 15.98 -15.03 -0.65
C THR A 282 15.64 -14.34 -1.97
N LEU A 283 15.60 -15.13 -3.04
CA LEU A 283 15.14 -14.71 -4.37
C LEU A 283 14.08 -15.69 -4.84
N LEU A 284 12.85 -15.20 -4.96
CA LEU A 284 11.74 -15.95 -5.50
C LEU A 284 11.74 -15.82 -7.04
N GLN A 285 11.61 -16.94 -7.74
CA GLN A 285 11.41 -17.02 -9.17
C GLN A 285 10.24 -17.95 -9.46
N ASN A 286 9.07 -17.35 -9.63
CA ASN A 286 7.86 -18.05 -10.02
C ASN A 286 7.57 -17.88 -11.53
N PRO A 287 6.88 -18.84 -12.17
CA PRO A 287 6.47 -18.70 -13.56
C PRO A 287 5.55 -17.48 -13.72
N PRO A 288 5.48 -16.86 -14.92
CA PRO A 288 4.80 -15.58 -15.12
C PRO A 288 3.30 -15.60 -14.76
N LEU A 289 2.64 -16.77 -14.86
CA LEU A 289 1.24 -16.93 -14.46
C LEU A 289 1.04 -16.82 -12.93
N LEU A 290 2.05 -17.17 -12.13
CA LEU A 290 1.99 -17.18 -10.66
C LEU A 290 2.81 -16.03 -10.03
N GLU A 291 3.33 -15.11 -10.86
CA GLU A 291 4.11 -13.97 -10.41
C GLU A 291 3.34 -13.10 -9.40
N GLY A 292 2.01 -13.02 -9.55
CA GLY A 292 1.18 -12.27 -8.61
C GLY A 292 1.26 -12.80 -7.18
N GLY A 293 1.35 -14.13 -7.00
CA GLY A 293 1.54 -14.73 -5.67
C GLY A 293 2.86 -14.30 -5.04
N GLN A 294 3.93 -14.27 -5.83
CA GLN A 294 5.24 -13.80 -5.39
C GLN A 294 5.23 -12.34 -4.94
N LYS A 295 4.59 -11.45 -5.70
CA LYS A 295 4.48 -10.03 -5.36
C LYS A 295 3.69 -9.83 -4.07
N LEU A 296 2.61 -10.60 -3.88
CA LEU A 296 1.81 -10.59 -2.65
C LEU A 296 2.65 -11.03 -1.44
N VAL A 297 3.40 -12.13 -1.55
CA VAL A 297 4.29 -12.61 -0.48
C VAL A 297 5.35 -11.56 -0.14
N ASN A 298 6.09 -11.07 -1.14
CA ASN A 298 7.16 -10.10 -0.95
C ASN A 298 6.69 -8.75 -0.39
N PHE A 299 5.43 -8.36 -0.60
CA PHE A 299 4.86 -7.15 -0.02
C PHE A 299 4.73 -7.23 1.51
N TYR A 300 4.44 -8.43 2.03
CA TYR A 300 4.24 -8.64 3.46
C TYR A 300 5.52 -9.09 4.17
N GLN A 301 6.10 -10.20 3.72
CA GLN A 301 7.22 -10.84 4.40
C GLN A 301 7.98 -11.72 3.43
N THR A 302 9.31 -11.59 3.45
CA THR A 302 10.17 -12.47 2.65
C THR A 302 10.37 -13.77 3.42
N PRO A 303 10.02 -14.94 2.86
CA PRO A 303 10.26 -16.20 3.53
C PRO A 303 11.76 -16.43 3.72
N GLY A 304 12.16 -17.13 4.78
CA GLY A 304 13.55 -17.56 4.95
C GLY A 304 14.04 -18.41 3.78
N TYR A 305 15.34 -18.35 3.48
CA TYR A 305 15.95 -19.06 2.35
C TYR A 305 15.73 -20.58 2.39
N ARG A 306 15.69 -21.15 3.60
CA ARG A 306 15.47 -22.60 3.82
C ARG A 306 14.00 -22.98 3.99
N ALA A 307 13.07 -22.03 3.90
CA ALA A 307 11.64 -22.27 3.99
C ALA A 307 11.06 -22.65 2.61
N LEU A 308 9.84 -23.22 2.59
CA LEU A 308 9.10 -23.41 1.34
C LEU A 308 8.51 -22.06 0.91
N ASP A 309 8.53 -21.79 -0.40
CA ASP A 309 7.89 -20.60 -0.97
C ASP A 309 6.35 -20.66 -0.86
N PRO A 310 5.72 -19.80 -0.05
CA PRO A 310 4.27 -19.80 0.13
C PRO A 310 3.51 -19.20 -1.06
N SER A 311 4.19 -18.64 -2.07
CA SER A 311 3.58 -17.86 -3.16
C SER A 311 2.45 -18.56 -3.89
N ILE A 312 2.63 -19.84 -4.24
CA ILE A 312 1.62 -20.60 -4.98
C ILE A 312 0.38 -20.81 -4.11
N MET A 313 0.59 -21.18 -2.85
CA MET A 313 -0.51 -21.41 -1.91
C MET A 313 -1.27 -20.12 -1.64
N VAL A 314 -0.56 -19.02 -1.36
CA VAL A 314 -1.14 -17.69 -1.15
C VAL A 314 -1.91 -17.22 -2.37
N PHE A 315 -1.43 -17.48 -3.59
CA PHE A 315 -2.13 -17.09 -4.82
C PHE A 315 -3.52 -17.76 -4.94
N PHE A 316 -3.59 -19.08 -4.71
CA PHE A 316 -4.85 -19.81 -4.79
C PHE A 316 -5.76 -19.56 -3.58
N SER A 317 -5.23 -19.57 -2.36
CA SER A 317 -6.02 -19.29 -1.16
C SER A 317 -6.60 -17.88 -1.16
N PHE A 318 -5.80 -16.88 -1.58
CA PHE A 318 -6.28 -15.51 -1.77
C PHE A 318 -7.43 -15.46 -2.77
N SER A 319 -7.31 -16.17 -3.91
CA SER A 319 -8.36 -16.20 -4.93
C SER A 319 -9.66 -16.82 -4.43
N VAL A 320 -9.57 -17.91 -3.64
CA VAL A 320 -10.73 -18.55 -3.02
C VAL A 320 -11.37 -17.63 -1.97
N PHE A 321 -10.58 -17.05 -1.06
CA PHE A 321 -11.10 -16.17 -0.01
C PHE A 321 -11.73 -14.90 -0.58
N PHE A 322 -11.12 -14.33 -1.62
CA PHE A 322 -11.67 -13.21 -2.35
C PHE A 322 -13.04 -13.56 -2.95
N ALA A 323 -13.14 -14.70 -3.62
CA ALA A 323 -14.38 -15.19 -4.19
C ALA A 323 -15.47 -15.41 -3.12
N MET A 324 -15.09 -15.95 -1.96
CA MET A 324 -16.03 -16.17 -0.85
C MET A 324 -16.54 -14.88 -0.20
N ILE A 325 -15.71 -13.85 -0.12
CA ILE A 325 -16.13 -12.54 0.39
C ILE A 325 -17.00 -11.82 -0.65
N LEU A 326 -16.63 -11.87 -1.93
CA LEU A 326 -17.41 -11.21 -2.98
C LEU A 326 -18.78 -11.86 -3.18
N ALA A 327 -18.85 -13.19 -3.07
CA ALA A 327 -20.06 -14.01 -3.01
C ALA A 327 -21.13 -13.76 -4.10
N ASP A 328 -20.78 -13.13 -5.22
CA ASP A 328 -21.72 -12.76 -6.29
C ASP A 328 -21.10 -12.92 -7.68
N ALA A 329 -21.81 -13.63 -8.56
CA ALA A 329 -21.34 -13.91 -9.92
C ALA A 329 -21.38 -12.67 -10.81
N GLY A 330 -22.35 -11.78 -10.62
CA GLY A 330 -22.48 -10.52 -11.36
C GLY A 330 -21.29 -9.61 -11.11
N TYR A 331 -20.87 -9.47 -9.86
CA TYR A 331 -19.66 -8.72 -9.50
C TYR A 331 -18.38 -9.38 -10.03
N GLY A 332 -18.31 -10.72 -10.05
CA GLY A 332 -17.22 -11.45 -10.69
C GLY A 332 -17.11 -11.16 -12.20
N ILE A 333 -18.24 -11.07 -12.91
CA ILE A 333 -18.29 -10.69 -14.33
C ILE A 333 -17.84 -9.24 -14.53
N VAL A 334 -18.28 -8.32 -13.67
CA VAL A 334 -17.83 -6.91 -13.72
C VAL A 334 -16.30 -6.83 -13.58
N LEU A 335 -15.71 -7.59 -12.64
CA LEU A 335 -14.25 -7.68 -12.52
C LEU A 335 -13.58 -8.25 -13.78
N ALA A 336 -14.16 -9.28 -14.40
CA ALA A 336 -13.65 -9.83 -15.65
C ALA A 336 -13.66 -8.79 -16.78
N VAL A 337 -14.75 -8.01 -16.90
CA VAL A 337 -14.87 -6.92 -17.90
C VAL A 337 -13.86 -5.82 -17.64
N ILE A 338 -13.69 -5.37 -16.38
CA ILE A 338 -12.67 -4.37 -16.01
C ILE A 338 -11.27 -4.87 -16.37
N THR A 339 -10.99 -6.15 -16.13
CA THR A 339 -9.70 -6.78 -16.47
C THR A 339 -9.47 -6.80 -17.98
N LEU A 340 -10.50 -7.09 -18.77
CA LEU A 340 -10.43 -7.08 -20.23
C LEU A 340 -10.20 -5.67 -20.79
N LEU A 341 -10.93 -4.66 -20.29
CA LEU A 341 -10.79 -3.26 -20.71
C LEU A 341 -9.41 -2.69 -20.34
N SER A 342 -8.89 -3.02 -19.16
CA SER A 342 -7.59 -2.56 -18.68
C SER A 342 -6.40 -3.36 -19.25
N TRP A 343 -6.66 -4.43 -20.02
CA TRP A 343 -5.63 -5.37 -20.49
C TRP A 343 -4.46 -4.69 -21.18
N LYS A 344 -4.73 -3.80 -22.15
CA LYS A 344 -3.68 -3.09 -22.90
C LYS A 344 -2.88 -2.13 -22.01
N SER A 345 -3.53 -1.44 -21.08
CA SER A 345 -2.88 -0.49 -20.16
C SER A 345 -1.95 -1.21 -19.17
N LEU A 346 -2.39 -2.33 -18.61
CA LEU A 346 -1.62 -3.16 -17.69
C LEU A 346 -0.35 -3.76 -18.34
N GLY A 347 -0.35 -3.92 -19.66
CA GLY A 347 0.81 -4.44 -20.41
C GLY A 347 1.90 -3.44 -20.68
N LYS A 348 1.54 -2.16 -20.81
CA LYS A 348 2.51 -1.10 -21.09
C LYS A 348 3.41 -0.81 -19.90
N ARG A 349 2.94 -1.10 -18.68
CA ARG A 349 3.68 -0.83 -17.45
C ARG A 349 4.22 -2.14 -16.89
N GLN A 350 5.54 -2.35 -16.99
CA GLN A 350 6.22 -3.54 -16.47
C GLN A 350 5.93 -3.83 -14.99
N SER A 351 5.65 -2.79 -14.19
CA SER A 351 5.29 -2.94 -12.78
C SER A 351 3.89 -3.52 -12.52
N LEU A 352 3.00 -3.55 -13.52
CA LEU A 352 1.58 -3.93 -13.38
C LEU A 352 1.22 -5.20 -14.17
N THR A 353 2.17 -5.79 -14.89
CA THR A 353 1.96 -6.99 -15.70
C THR A 353 1.51 -8.19 -14.86
N TRP A 354 2.03 -8.31 -13.63
CA TRP A 354 1.70 -9.37 -12.68
C TRP A 354 0.22 -9.36 -12.23
N LEU A 355 -0.47 -8.21 -12.35
CA LEU A 355 -1.89 -8.11 -11.98
C LEU A 355 -2.80 -8.84 -12.97
N ARG A 356 -2.40 -9.00 -14.22
CA ARG A 356 -3.23 -9.65 -15.25
C ARG A 356 -3.63 -11.08 -14.88
N PRO A 357 -2.69 -12.01 -14.63
CA PRO A 357 -3.05 -13.37 -14.27
C PRO A 357 -3.81 -13.42 -12.95
N LEU A 358 -3.47 -12.56 -11.98
CA LEU A 358 -4.17 -12.48 -10.71
C LEU A 358 -5.64 -12.06 -10.88
N LEU A 359 -5.92 -10.97 -11.61
CA LEU A 359 -7.29 -10.49 -11.81
C LEU A 359 -8.14 -11.51 -12.59
N VAL A 360 -7.55 -12.21 -13.56
CA VAL A 360 -8.22 -13.29 -14.28
C VAL A 360 -8.60 -14.42 -13.32
N THR A 361 -7.70 -14.87 -12.45
CA THR A 361 -8.04 -15.93 -11.49
C THR A 361 -9.05 -15.45 -10.45
N LEU A 362 -8.92 -14.23 -9.92
CA LEU A 362 -9.90 -13.65 -8.99
C LEU A 362 -11.30 -13.61 -9.59
N SER A 363 -11.43 -13.13 -10.82
CA SER A 363 -12.72 -13.07 -11.52
C SER A 363 -13.28 -14.46 -11.79
N ALA A 364 -12.46 -15.41 -12.25
CA ALA A 364 -12.90 -16.79 -12.51
C ALA A 364 -13.41 -17.48 -11.23
N PHE A 365 -12.64 -17.45 -10.14
CA PHE A 365 -13.08 -18.02 -8.86
C PHE A 365 -14.33 -17.34 -8.31
N SER A 366 -14.45 -16.02 -8.46
CA SER A 366 -15.64 -15.27 -8.02
C SER A 366 -16.90 -15.64 -8.80
N ILE A 367 -16.79 -15.82 -10.13
CA ILE A 367 -17.91 -16.26 -10.96
C ILE A 367 -18.34 -17.68 -10.58
N ILE A 368 -17.36 -18.60 -10.43
CA ILE A 368 -17.63 -19.99 -10.05
C ILE A 368 -18.33 -20.04 -8.68
N TYR A 369 -17.79 -19.34 -7.68
CA TYR A 369 -18.35 -19.35 -6.33
C TYR A 369 -19.72 -18.64 -6.27
N GLY A 370 -19.87 -17.50 -6.94
CA GLY A 370 -21.16 -16.81 -7.05
C GLY A 370 -22.25 -17.65 -7.73
N MET A 371 -21.87 -18.43 -8.75
CA MET A 371 -22.77 -19.40 -9.38
C MET A 371 -23.18 -20.52 -8.42
N LEU A 372 -22.26 -21.05 -7.62
CA LEU A 372 -22.55 -22.08 -6.60
C LEU A 372 -23.54 -21.59 -5.53
N LEU A 373 -23.48 -20.30 -5.19
CA LEU A 373 -24.42 -19.64 -4.29
C LEU A 373 -25.75 -19.27 -4.96
N GLY A 374 -25.74 -19.16 -6.29
CA GLY A 374 -26.87 -18.67 -7.07
C GLY A 374 -27.17 -17.19 -6.82
N SER A 375 -26.15 -16.36 -6.57
CA SER A 375 -26.30 -14.90 -6.41
C SER A 375 -25.85 -14.15 -7.65
N TYR A 376 -26.76 -13.39 -8.25
CA TYR A 376 -26.49 -12.51 -9.38
C TYR A 376 -26.98 -11.09 -9.05
N TRP A 377 -26.06 -10.16 -8.77
CA TRP A 377 -26.39 -8.80 -8.30
C TRP A 377 -27.31 -8.78 -7.06
N GLY A 378 -27.16 -9.77 -6.18
CA GLY A 378 -28.02 -9.96 -5.01
C GLY A 378 -29.44 -10.46 -5.32
N LEU A 379 -29.69 -11.00 -6.51
CA LEU A 379 -30.94 -11.66 -6.87
C LEU A 379 -30.73 -13.17 -7.00
N GLU A 380 -31.68 -13.93 -6.46
CA GLU A 380 -31.76 -15.36 -6.70
C GLU A 380 -32.42 -15.64 -8.06
N PRO A 381 -31.87 -16.54 -8.90
CA PRO A 381 -32.47 -16.90 -10.18
C PRO A 381 -33.81 -17.60 -9.97
N LYS A 382 -34.78 -17.37 -10.87
CA LYS A 382 -36.10 -18.01 -10.82
C LYS A 382 -35.97 -19.54 -10.84
N ALA A 383 -36.76 -20.20 -9.99
CA ALA A 383 -36.84 -21.67 -9.92
C ALA A 383 -37.23 -22.26 -11.28
N GLY A 384 -36.36 -23.11 -11.85
CA GLY A 384 -36.54 -23.73 -13.18
C GLY A 384 -35.62 -23.21 -14.29
N SER A 385 -34.82 -22.16 -14.06
CA SER A 385 -33.80 -21.70 -15.03
C SER A 385 -32.54 -22.58 -15.00
N VAL A 386 -31.80 -22.67 -16.12
CA VAL A 386 -30.49 -23.38 -16.19
C VAL A 386 -29.51 -22.85 -15.13
N LEU A 387 -29.62 -21.57 -14.77
CA LEU A 387 -28.81 -20.94 -13.71
C LEU A 387 -29.20 -21.39 -12.30
N ALA A 388 -30.45 -21.84 -12.08
CA ALA A 388 -30.90 -22.37 -10.80
C ALA A 388 -30.44 -23.82 -10.56
N GLN A 389 -30.08 -24.58 -11.60
CA GLN A 389 -29.53 -25.93 -11.48
C GLN A 389 -28.11 -25.96 -10.88
N PHE A 390 -27.38 -24.84 -10.97
CA PHE A 390 -26.04 -24.68 -10.40
C PHE A 390 -26.03 -24.21 -8.93
N LYS A 391 -27.20 -23.92 -8.34
CA LYS A 391 -27.33 -23.51 -6.93
C LYS A 391 -27.16 -24.74 -6.03
N VAL A 392 -25.97 -24.89 -5.45
CA VAL A 392 -25.65 -26.00 -4.52
C VAL A 392 -25.70 -25.52 -3.07
N ILE A 393 -25.40 -24.24 -2.80
CA ILE A 393 -25.25 -23.71 -1.44
C ILE A 393 -26.22 -22.54 -1.23
N ASN A 394 -27.14 -22.68 -0.26
CA ASN A 394 -28.01 -21.59 0.16
C ASN A 394 -27.29 -20.70 1.19
N ILE A 395 -27.05 -19.43 0.87
CA ILE A 395 -26.47 -18.42 1.78
C ILE A 395 -27.30 -18.29 3.08
N GLN A 396 -28.62 -18.48 2.99
CA GLN A 396 -29.53 -18.38 4.13
C GLN A 396 -29.34 -19.51 5.17
N ASN A 397 -28.67 -20.60 4.81
CA ASN A 397 -28.34 -21.66 5.77
C ASN A 397 -27.02 -21.32 6.48
N PHE A 398 -27.12 -20.47 7.50
CA PHE A 398 -26.01 -20.03 8.35
C PHE A 398 -25.17 -21.19 8.87
N LYS A 399 -25.80 -22.30 9.27
CA LYS A 399 -25.10 -23.47 9.82
C LYS A 399 -24.19 -24.09 8.78
N SER A 400 -24.70 -24.39 7.59
CA SER A 400 -23.92 -25.01 6.51
C SER A 400 -22.78 -24.10 6.04
N MET A 401 -23.02 -22.79 5.93
CA MET A 401 -22.00 -21.85 5.48
C MET A 401 -20.89 -21.65 6.52
N MET A 402 -21.27 -21.54 7.79
CA MET A 402 -20.31 -21.47 8.90
C MET A 402 -19.45 -22.74 8.97
N THR A 403 -20.05 -23.93 8.84
CA THR A 403 -19.31 -25.19 8.79
C THR A 403 -18.34 -25.22 7.60
N LEU A 404 -18.77 -24.80 6.40
CA LEU A 404 -17.92 -24.75 5.21
C LEU A 404 -16.70 -23.84 5.42
N VAL A 405 -16.90 -22.64 5.95
CA VAL A 405 -15.83 -21.67 6.19
C VAL A 405 -14.85 -22.14 7.27
N ILE A 406 -15.35 -22.76 8.35
CA ILE A 406 -14.48 -23.38 9.37
C ILE A 406 -13.66 -24.51 8.76
N VAL A 407 -14.26 -25.39 7.95
CA VAL A 407 -13.53 -26.49 7.29
C VAL A 407 -12.45 -25.95 6.35
N ILE A 408 -12.75 -24.90 5.58
CA ILE A 408 -11.76 -24.24 4.71
C ILE A 408 -10.62 -23.64 5.54
N GLY A 409 -10.92 -22.96 6.66
CA GLY A 409 -9.91 -22.40 7.55
C GLY A 409 -9.02 -23.47 8.18
N CYS A 410 -9.62 -24.56 8.67
CA CYS A 410 -8.90 -25.73 9.16
C CYS A 410 -7.99 -26.33 8.08
N LEU A 411 -8.50 -26.52 6.87
CA LEU A 411 -7.73 -27.04 5.73
C LEU A 411 -6.55 -26.12 5.38
N HIS A 412 -6.77 -24.81 5.40
CA HIS A 412 -5.74 -23.81 5.12
C HIS A 412 -4.60 -23.86 6.16
N ILE A 413 -4.92 -23.93 7.45
CA ILE A 413 -3.93 -24.05 8.54
C ILE A 413 -3.22 -25.43 8.51
N CYS A 414 -3.94 -26.49 8.15
CA CYS A 414 -3.33 -27.81 7.94
C CYS A 414 -2.29 -27.78 6.82
N ILE A 415 -2.57 -27.10 5.69
CA ILE A 415 -1.59 -26.95 4.60
C ILE A 415 -0.38 -26.14 5.08
N ALA A 416 -0.59 -25.04 5.81
CA ALA A 416 0.50 -24.25 6.39
C ALA A 416 1.40 -25.08 7.30
N SER A 417 0.79 -25.83 8.23
CA SER A 417 1.51 -26.71 9.16
C SER A 417 2.20 -27.88 8.44
N GLY A 418 1.60 -28.38 7.36
CA GLY A 418 2.18 -29.42 6.51
C GLY A 418 3.41 -28.92 5.76
N MET A 419 3.37 -27.69 5.26
CA MET A 419 4.54 -27.04 4.66
C MET A 419 5.69 -26.90 5.66
N ARG A 420 5.40 -26.50 6.91
CA ARG A 420 6.41 -26.46 7.98
C ARG A 420 6.99 -27.85 8.26
N ALA A 421 6.15 -28.87 8.38
CA ALA A 421 6.59 -30.25 8.65
C ALA A 421 7.53 -30.80 7.58
N TRP A 422 7.24 -30.51 6.30
CA TRP A 422 8.03 -31.02 5.18
C TRP A 422 9.44 -30.40 5.12
N PHE A 423 9.60 -29.13 5.50
CA PHE A 423 10.86 -28.39 5.34
C PHE A 423 11.66 -28.23 6.64
N SER A 424 11.07 -28.50 7.80
CA SER A 424 11.82 -28.50 9.06
C SER A 424 12.91 -29.58 9.03
N SER A 425 14.15 -29.18 9.30
CA SER A 425 15.31 -30.07 9.43
C SER A 425 15.30 -30.85 10.75
N GLY A 426 14.69 -30.30 11.79
CA GLY A 426 14.56 -30.95 13.10
C GLY A 426 13.41 -31.95 13.16
N PHE A 427 13.71 -33.18 13.61
CA PHE A 427 12.70 -34.23 13.80
C PHE A 427 11.57 -33.81 14.76
N CYS A 428 11.90 -33.18 15.89
CA CYS A 428 10.91 -32.74 16.86
C CYS A 428 9.97 -31.65 16.30
N GLU A 429 10.50 -30.72 15.50
CA GLU A 429 9.70 -29.67 14.88
C GLU A 429 8.73 -30.23 13.83
N ARG A 430 9.18 -31.24 13.06
CA ARG A 430 8.33 -31.99 12.14
C ARG A 430 7.18 -32.68 12.87
N VAL A 431 7.48 -33.40 13.95
CA VAL A 431 6.48 -34.12 14.74
C VAL A 431 5.51 -33.15 15.42
N LYS A 432 5.97 -32.02 15.95
CA LYS A 432 5.09 -30.97 16.52
C LYS A 432 4.12 -30.44 15.46
N SER A 433 4.61 -30.13 14.26
CA SER A 433 3.79 -29.60 13.16
C SER A 433 2.75 -30.62 12.68
N ILE A 434 3.12 -31.90 12.61
CA ILE A 434 2.17 -33.00 12.36
C ILE A 434 1.15 -33.13 13.50
N GLY A 435 1.59 -32.96 14.76
CA GLY A 435 0.71 -32.96 15.93
C GLY A 435 -0.42 -31.93 15.82
N ILE A 436 -0.13 -30.74 15.32
CA ILE A 436 -1.14 -29.69 15.08
C ILE A 436 -2.16 -30.12 14.00
N ILE A 437 -1.70 -30.75 12.91
CA ILE A 437 -2.60 -31.25 11.85
C ILE A 437 -3.54 -32.32 12.43
N VAL A 438 -2.99 -33.28 13.18
CA VAL A 438 -3.78 -34.33 13.83
C VAL A 438 -4.75 -33.73 14.84
N PHE A 439 -4.34 -32.69 15.59
CA PHE A 439 -5.21 -31.97 16.51
C PHE A 439 -6.42 -31.35 15.78
N ILE A 440 -6.20 -30.62 14.67
CA ILE A 440 -7.28 -30.02 13.88
C ILE A 440 -8.23 -31.11 13.33
N ILE A 441 -7.68 -32.18 12.76
CA ILE A 441 -8.49 -33.29 12.21
C ILE A 441 -9.29 -33.96 13.32
N SER A 442 -8.68 -34.21 14.48
CA SER A 442 -9.37 -34.82 15.63
C SER A 442 -10.52 -33.94 16.14
N ALA A 443 -10.34 -32.61 16.16
CA ALA A 443 -11.36 -31.66 16.54
C ALA A 443 -12.54 -31.65 15.55
N LEU A 444 -12.27 -31.76 14.24
CA LEU A 444 -13.31 -31.87 13.21
C LEU A 444 -14.09 -33.19 13.31
N ILE A 445 -13.40 -34.32 13.53
CA ILE A 445 -14.03 -35.63 13.72
C ILE A 445 -14.91 -35.63 14.97
N TRP A 446 -14.41 -35.06 16.07
CA TRP A 446 -15.17 -34.92 17.31
C TRP A 446 -16.43 -34.06 17.11
N ALA A 447 -16.31 -32.90 16.46
CA ALA A 447 -17.44 -32.04 16.14
C ALA A 447 -18.48 -32.73 15.24
N TYR A 448 -18.03 -33.46 14.22
CA TYR A 448 -18.90 -34.25 13.34
C TYR A 448 -19.62 -35.38 14.08
N GLY A 449 -18.93 -36.09 14.97
CA GLY A 449 -19.51 -37.13 15.80
C GLY A 449 -20.63 -36.61 16.72
N LEU A 450 -20.45 -35.41 17.27
CA LEU A 450 -21.43 -34.74 18.12
C LEU A 450 -22.68 -34.33 17.33
N MET A 451 -22.52 -33.85 16.09
CA MET A 451 -23.62 -33.46 15.22
C MET A 451 -24.50 -34.63 14.76
N ASN A 452 -23.91 -35.81 14.58
CA ASN A 452 -24.62 -37.02 14.12
C ASN A 452 -25.04 -37.96 15.27
N HIS A 453 -24.86 -37.55 16.53
CA HIS A 453 -25.14 -38.35 17.72
C HIS A 453 -24.52 -39.78 17.70
N ASN A 454 -23.34 -39.94 17.09
CA ASN A 454 -22.68 -41.24 16.98
C ASN A 454 -21.55 -41.37 18.01
N ASN A 455 -21.80 -42.16 19.05
CA ASN A 455 -20.89 -42.34 20.18
C ASN A 455 -19.51 -42.89 19.80
N TYR A 456 -19.41 -43.73 18.75
CA TYR A 456 -18.13 -44.30 18.31
C TYR A 456 -17.21 -43.24 17.69
N ILE A 457 -17.76 -42.29 16.96
CA ILE A 457 -16.99 -41.22 16.31
C ILE A 457 -16.52 -40.21 17.36
N VAL A 458 -17.35 -39.92 18.36
CA VAL A 458 -17.01 -39.02 19.47
C VAL A 458 -15.86 -39.57 20.29
N THR A 459 -15.90 -40.85 20.66
CA THR A 459 -14.82 -41.49 21.45
C THR A 459 -13.52 -41.58 20.65
N ALA A 460 -13.59 -41.92 19.35
CA ALA A 460 -12.43 -41.90 18.46
C ALA A 460 -11.80 -40.50 18.35
N GLY A 461 -12.64 -39.46 18.23
CA GLY A 461 -12.20 -38.06 18.19
C GLY A 461 -11.46 -37.65 19.47
N ILE A 462 -12.01 -37.96 20.64
CA ILE A 462 -11.37 -37.65 21.94
C ILE A 462 -10.04 -38.40 22.09
N CYS A 463 -9.98 -39.68 21.71
CA CYS A 463 -8.75 -40.47 21.77
C CYS A 463 -7.63 -39.86 20.90
N LEU A 464 -7.96 -39.49 19.65
CA LEU A 464 -7.02 -38.82 18.74
C LEU A 464 -6.61 -37.43 19.25
N LEU A 465 -7.52 -36.69 19.89
CA LEU A 465 -7.22 -35.37 20.46
C LEU A 465 -6.21 -35.50 21.60
N ILE A 466 -6.43 -36.42 22.53
CA ILE A 466 -5.47 -36.72 23.61
C ILE A 466 -4.12 -37.14 23.04
N PHE A 467 -4.12 -38.00 22.01
CA PHE A 467 -2.89 -38.43 21.34
C PHE A 467 -2.13 -37.25 20.68
N SER A 468 -2.84 -36.36 20.01
CA SER A 468 -2.23 -35.16 19.39
C SER A 468 -1.65 -34.19 20.42
N LEU A 469 -2.33 -34.03 21.56
CA LEU A 469 -1.87 -33.20 22.67
C LEU A 469 -0.59 -33.78 23.30
N LEU A 470 -0.54 -35.10 23.47
CA LEU A 470 0.66 -35.80 23.93
C LEU A 470 1.82 -35.64 22.94
N MET A 471 1.59 -35.81 21.65
CA MET A 471 2.61 -35.57 20.61
C MET A 471 3.16 -34.15 20.68
N MET A 472 2.30 -33.14 20.82
CA MET A 472 2.71 -31.74 20.93
C MET A 472 3.52 -31.47 22.20
N LEU A 473 3.10 -32.02 23.34
CA LEU A 473 3.79 -31.89 24.63
C LEU A 473 5.18 -32.53 24.62
N PHE A 474 5.28 -33.75 24.11
CA PHE A 474 6.55 -34.48 24.12
C PHE A 474 7.53 -33.90 23.10
N PHE A 475 7.12 -33.51 21.89
CA PHE A 475 8.04 -33.08 20.83
C PHE A 475 8.26 -31.57 20.71
N ALA A 476 7.88 -30.79 21.73
CA ALA A 476 8.08 -29.34 21.76
C ALA A 476 9.56 -28.89 21.87
N SER A 477 10.47 -29.72 22.39
CA SER A 477 11.86 -29.32 22.67
C SER A 477 12.89 -30.38 22.23
N ASN A 478 14.02 -29.91 21.68
CA ASN A 478 15.18 -30.69 21.25
C ASN A 478 16.20 -30.98 22.39
N THR A 479 15.90 -30.63 23.64
CA THR A 479 16.82 -30.90 24.76
C THR A 479 16.93 -32.41 25.02
N PRO A 480 18.14 -33.02 25.03
CA PRO A 480 18.30 -34.45 25.29
C PRO A 480 17.87 -34.80 26.72
N VAL A 481 17.10 -35.89 26.86
CA VAL A 481 16.56 -36.34 28.15
C VAL A 481 17.58 -37.25 28.82
N ASN A 482 18.59 -36.66 29.45
CA ASN A 482 19.58 -37.41 30.22
C ASN A 482 19.31 -37.40 31.75
N SER A 483 18.25 -36.73 32.23
CA SER A 483 17.92 -36.65 33.66
C SER A 483 16.44 -36.33 33.92
N PHE A 484 15.92 -36.68 35.11
CA PHE A 484 14.57 -36.32 35.59
C PHE A 484 14.33 -34.80 35.58
N LYS A 485 15.37 -33.99 35.83
CA LYS A 485 15.31 -32.53 35.65
C LYS A 485 15.12 -32.12 34.19
N GLY A 486 15.70 -32.84 33.23
CA GLY A 486 15.52 -32.62 31.80
C GLY A 486 14.12 -32.99 31.30
N LEU A 487 13.50 -34.03 31.88
CA LEU A 487 12.09 -34.38 31.62
C LEU A 487 11.14 -33.28 32.16
N LEU A 488 11.41 -32.75 33.36
CA LEU A 488 10.62 -31.67 33.96
C LEU A 488 10.77 -30.35 33.18
N LEU A 489 12.00 -29.99 32.78
CA LEU A 489 12.24 -28.82 31.92
C LEU A 489 11.56 -28.98 30.56
N ARG A 490 11.60 -30.18 29.97
CA ARG A 490 10.91 -30.50 28.72
C ARG A 490 9.39 -30.43 28.88
N GLY A 491 8.84 -30.83 30.03
CA GLY A 491 7.43 -30.62 30.37
C GLY A 491 7.06 -29.14 30.44
N PHE A 492 7.93 -28.31 31.04
CA PHE A 492 7.73 -26.86 31.12
C PHE A 492 7.82 -26.18 29.74
N HIS A 493 8.79 -26.57 28.90
CA HIS A 493 8.86 -26.15 27.50
C HIS A 493 7.74 -26.76 26.63
N GLY A 494 7.22 -27.93 26.97
CA GLY A 494 6.01 -28.49 26.36
C GLY A 494 4.77 -27.68 26.68
N LEU A 495 4.70 -27.11 27.89
CA LEU A 495 3.64 -26.20 28.30
C LEU A 495 3.62 -24.92 27.45
N THR A 496 4.77 -24.44 26.97
CA THR A 496 4.79 -23.30 26.04
C THR A 496 4.20 -23.67 24.69
N ALA A 497 4.38 -24.90 24.20
CA ALA A 497 3.70 -25.36 22.98
C ALA A 497 2.17 -25.39 23.17
N LEU A 498 1.66 -25.74 24.35
CA LEU A 498 0.21 -25.68 24.64
C LEU A 498 -0.35 -24.25 24.57
N THR A 499 0.47 -23.21 24.78
CA THR A 499 0.02 -21.81 24.62
C THR A 499 -0.36 -21.46 23.19
N GLU A 500 0.10 -22.25 22.21
CA GLU A 500 -0.26 -22.06 20.81
C GLU A 500 -1.70 -22.52 20.51
N ILE A 501 -2.31 -23.39 21.34
CA ILE A 501 -3.66 -23.95 21.10
C ILE A 501 -4.76 -22.87 21.19
N PRO A 502 -4.84 -22.03 22.24
CA PRO A 502 -5.79 -20.92 22.25
C PRO A 502 -5.62 -20.00 21.04
N SER A 503 -4.38 -19.79 20.60
CA SER A 503 -4.09 -18.97 19.42
C SER A 503 -4.60 -19.63 18.13
N LEU A 504 -4.44 -20.96 17.99
CA LEU A 504 -4.96 -21.74 16.87
C LEU A 504 -6.49 -21.69 16.80
N PHE A 505 -7.16 -21.78 17.95
CA PHE A 505 -8.61 -21.61 18.01
C PHE A 505 -9.04 -20.21 17.54
N GLY A 506 -8.35 -19.16 18.01
CA GLY A 506 -8.58 -17.78 17.56
C GLY A 506 -8.36 -17.61 16.05
N ASP A 507 -7.30 -18.19 15.51
CA ASP A 507 -6.96 -18.14 14.09
C ASP A 507 -8.04 -18.84 13.24
N ILE A 508 -8.51 -20.03 13.63
CA ILE A 508 -9.63 -20.73 12.96
C ILE A 508 -10.91 -19.89 13.00
N LEU A 509 -11.23 -19.30 14.16
CA LEU A 509 -12.43 -18.48 14.32
C LEU A 509 -12.36 -17.19 13.48
N SER A 510 -11.17 -16.66 13.20
CA SER A 510 -10.95 -15.52 12.30
C SER A 510 -11.54 -15.74 10.90
N TYR A 511 -11.58 -16.99 10.42
CA TYR A 511 -12.12 -17.33 9.10
C TYR A 511 -13.62 -17.08 8.99
N LEU A 512 -14.37 -17.07 10.10
CA LEU A 512 -15.80 -16.68 10.11
C LEU A 512 -16.04 -15.31 9.49
N ARG A 513 -15.01 -14.46 9.43
CA ARG A 513 -15.04 -13.18 8.72
C ARG A 513 -15.39 -13.32 7.24
N LEU A 514 -14.91 -14.38 6.57
CA LEU A 514 -15.23 -14.66 5.17
C LEU A 514 -16.74 -14.79 4.97
N PHE A 515 -17.39 -15.54 5.87
CA PHE A 515 -18.83 -15.69 5.88
C PHE A 515 -19.55 -14.38 6.21
N ALA A 516 -19.14 -13.70 7.28
CA ALA A 516 -19.80 -12.47 7.74
C ALA A 516 -19.81 -11.36 6.68
N LEU A 517 -18.69 -11.16 5.98
CA LEU A 517 -18.61 -10.15 4.92
C LEU A 517 -19.38 -10.55 3.66
N GLY A 518 -19.30 -11.81 3.24
CA GLY A 518 -20.08 -12.28 2.09
C GLY A 518 -21.59 -12.15 2.32
N LEU A 519 -22.06 -12.49 3.53
CA LEU A 519 -23.45 -12.30 3.93
C LEU A 519 -23.84 -10.82 3.99
N ALA A 520 -22.98 -9.96 4.52
CA ALA A 520 -23.23 -8.52 4.58
C ALA A 520 -23.36 -7.92 3.17
N GLY A 521 -22.46 -8.29 2.25
CA GLY A 521 -22.50 -7.87 0.85
C GLY A 521 -23.77 -8.34 0.12
N ALA A 522 -24.17 -9.59 0.33
CA ALA A 522 -25.42 -10.13 -0.24
C ALA A 522 -26.66 -9.43 0.34
N SER A 523 -26.68 -9.18 1.65
CA SER A 523 -27.78 -8.48 2.32
C SER A 523 -27.89 -7.02 1.85
N LEU A 524 -26.76 -6.33 1.67
CA LEU A 524 -26.73 -4.96 1.19
C LEU A 524 -27.22 -4.86 -0.27
N ALA A 525 -26.79 -5.80 -1.13
CA ALA A 525 -27.30 -5.90 -2.50
C ALA A 525 -28.83 -6.09 -2.52
N LEU A 526 -29.34 -7.00 -1.69
CA LEU A 526 -30.78 -7.23 -1.55
C LEU A 526 -31.51 -5.97 -1.10
N THR A 527 -30.98 -5.24 -0.10
CA THR A 527 -31.61 -3.99 0.37
C THR A 527 -31.63 -2.89 -0.68
N PHE A 528 -30.59 -2.76 -1.50
CA PHE A 528 -30.61 -1.79 -2.61
C PHE A 528 -31.60 -2.20 -3.71
N ASN A 529 -31.72 -3.49 -3.97
CA ASN A 529 -32.70 -3.99 -4.93
C ASN A 529 -34.15 -3.74 -4.45
N THR A 530 -34.44 -3.98 -3.17
CA THR A 530 -35.79 -3.73 -2.61
C THR A 530 -36.11 -2.24 -2.56
N MET A 531 -35.15 -1.38 -2.16
CA MET A 531 -35.31 0.07 -2.21
C MET A 531 -35.58 0.55 -3.65
N ALA A 532 -34.82 0.05 -4.62
CA ALA A 532 -35.03 0.39 -6.03
C ALA A 532 -36.39 -0.09 -6.54
N SER A 533 -36.86 -1.29 -6.17
CA SER A 533 -38.18 -1.79 -6.59
C SER A 533 -39.32 -0.95 -6.03
N HIS A 534 -39.24 -0.50 -4.78
CA HIS A 534 -40.26 0.39 -4.20
C HIS A 534 -40.29 1.76 -4.88
N ILE A 535 -39.12 2.32 -5.23
CA ILE A 535 -39.04 3.60 -5.95
C ILE A 535 -39.51 3.47 -7.40
N ALA A 536 -39.34 2.30 -8.01
CA ALA A 536 -39.74 2.04 -9.39
C ALA A 536 -41.25 2.21 -9.62
N GLU A 537 -42.07 2.01 -8.58
CA GLU A 537 -43.52 2.27 -8.62
C GLU A 537 -43.84 3.76 -8.84
N THR A 538 -42.94 4.67 -8.44
CA THR A 538 -43.13 6.13 -8.56
C THR A 538 -42.36 6.72 -9.74
N SER A 539 -41.09 6.34 -9.92
CA SER A 539 -40.26 6.82 -11.02
C SER A 539 -39.18 5.81 -11.39
N TRP A 540 -39.27 5.28 -12.61
CA TRP A 540 -38.30 4.32 -13.15
C TRP A 540 -36.90 4.90 -13.29
N LEU A 541 -36.78 6.21 -13.58
CA LEU A 541 -35.50 6.89 -13.74
C LEU A 541 -34.76 6.98 -12.40
N LEU A 542 -35.48 7.38 -11.34
CA LEU A 542 -34.90 7.48 -10.00
C LEU A 542 -34.52 6.09 -9.46
N ALA A 543 -35.36 5.08 -9.71
CA ALA A 543 -35.06 3.70 -9.35
C ALA A 543 -33.78 3.18 -10.03
N GLY A 544 -33.61 3.46 -11.33
CA GLY A 544 -32.40 3.11 -12.07
C GLY A 544 -31.14 3.76 -11.51
N LEU A 545 -31.21 5.03 -11.12
CA LEU A 545 -30.10 5.76 -10.50
C LEU A 545 -29.73 5.19 -9.13
N VAL A 546 -30.73 4.92 -8.28
CA VAL A 546 -30.51 4.32 -6.96
C VAL A 546 -29.92 2.91 -7.07
N LEU A 547 -30.41 2.10 -8.01
CA LEU A 547 -29.89 0.76 -8.25
C LEU A 547 -28.44 0.80 -8.73
N LEU A 548 -28.12 1.66 -9.71
CA LEU A 548 -26.75 1.80 -10.22
C LEU A 548 -25.80 2.25 -9.12
N LEU A 549 -26.17 3.28 -8.36
CA LEU A 549 -25.32 3.82 -7.29
C LEU A 549 -25.16 2.81 -6.15
N GLY A 550 -26.25 2.18 -5.71
CA GLY A 550 -26.23 1.17 -4.65
C GLY A 550 -25.40 -0.05 -5.02
N GLN A 551 -25.57 -0.58 -6.24
CA GLN A 551 -24.82 -1.73 -6.74
C GLN A 551 -23.33 -1.39 -6.93
N CYS A 552 -23.01 -0.18 -7.42
CA CYS A 552 -21.62 0.29 -7.53
C CYS A 552 -20.97 0.42 -6.15
N LEU A 553 -21.67 1.02 -5.18
CA LEU A 553 -21.18 1.16 -3.82
C LEU A 553 -20.97 -0.20 -3.16
N ASN A 554 -21.93 -1.13 -3.30
CA ASN A 554 -21.80 -2.48 -2.76
C ASN A 554 -20.60 -3.21 -3.38
N PHE A 555 -20.43 -3.09 -4.69
CA PHE A 555 -19.30 -3.67 -5.41
C PHE A 555 -17.96 -3.16 -4.86
N VAL A 556 -17.82 -1.84 -4.67
CA VAL A 556 -16.59 -1.24 -4.13
C VAL A 556 -16.33 -1.71 -2.69
N LEU A 557 -17.36 -1.74 -1.84
CA LEU A 557 -17.23 -2.21 -0.45
C LEU A 557 -16.82 -3.68 -0.39
N CYS A 558 -17.48 -4.54 -1.18
CA CYS A 558 -17.16 -5.96 -1.25
C CYS A 558 -15.75 -6.19 -1.81
N LEU A 559 -15.34 -5.45 -2.85
CA LEU A 559 -14.00 -5.51 -3.42
C LEU A 559 -12.93 -5.12 -2.39
N MET A 560 -13.12 -4.01 -1.68
CA MET A 560 -12.19 -3.54 -0.66
C MET A 560 -12.11 -4.54 0.50
N GLY A 561 -13.26 -5.03 0.97
CA GLY A 561 -13.34 -6.06 2.02
C GLY A 561 -12.64 -7.36 1.59
N ALA A 562 -12.86 -7.81 0.36
CA ALA A 562 -12.26 -9.02 -0.19
C ALA A 562 -10.74 -8.94 -0.26
N VAL A 563 -10.18 -7.81 -0.73
CA VAL A 563 -8.73 -7.60 -0.78
C VAL A 563 -8.15 -7.53 0.63
N ILE A 564 -8.67 -6.67 1.50
CA ILE A 564 -8.09 -6.44 2.84
C ILE A 564 -8.16 -7.71 3.70
N HIS A 565 -9.33 -8.32 3.78
CA HIS A 565 -9.52 -9.48 4.65
C HIS A 565 -8.99 -10.78 4.05
N GLY A 566 -9.04 -10.94 2.72
CA GLY A 566 -8.39 -12.05 2.04
C GLY A 566 -6.87 -12.04 2.24
N LEU A 567 -6.23 -10.87 2.14
CA LEU A 567 -4.80 -10.74 2.42
C LEU A 567 -4.48 -10.92 3.90
N ARG A 568 -5.31 -10.39 4.81
CA ARG A 568 -5.12 -10.57 6.26
C ARG A 568 -5.03 -12.05 6.64
N LEU A 569 -5.96 -12.87 6.13
CA LEU A 569 -6.01 -14.32 6.40
C LEU A 569 -4.76 -15.06 5.94
N ASN A 570 -4.18 -14.62 4.82
CA ASN A 570 -2.92 -15.18 4.37
C ASN A 570 -1.75 -14.65 5.21
N TYR A 571 -1.73 -13.37 5.56
CA TYR A 571 -0.61 -12.79 6.30
C TYR A 571 -0.53 -13.25 7.76
N ILE A 572 -1.60 -13.09 8.54
CA ILE A 572 -1.57 -13.33 9.98
C ILE A 572 -1.72 -14.82 10.27
N GLU A 573 -2.70 -15.47 9.64
CA GLU A 573 -3.03 -16.85 9.94
C GLU A 573 -2.09 -17.81 9.16
N PHE A 574 -1.86 -17.66 7.86
CA PHE A 574 -1.03 -18.64 7.13
C PHE A 574 0.48 -18.54 7.40
N PHE A 575 1.09 -17.35 7.36
CA PHE A 575 2.54 -17.23 7.59
C PHE A 575 2.95 -17.70 8.99
N LYS A 576 2.17 -17.38 10.02
CA LYS A 576 2.43 -17.80 11.40
C LYS A 576 2.61 -19.32 11.54
N TRP A 577 1.80 -20.10 10.82
CA TRP A 577 1.84 -21.57 10.87
C TRP A 577 2.77 -22.19 9.82
N SER A 578 3.07 -21.49 8.71
CA SER A 578 3.91 -21.99 7.62
C SER A 578 5.39 -21.63 7.74
N VAL A 579 5.72 -20.39 8.08
CA VAL A 579 7.09 -19.85 8.07
C VAL A 579 7.51 -19.56 9.51
N LYS A 580 8.75 -19.88 9.86
CA LYS A 580 9.29 -19.67 11.22
C LYS A 580 10.29 -18.52 11.26
N GLU A 581 11.05 -18.37 10.19
CA GLU A 581 12.15 -17.43 10.10
C GLU A 581 11.93 -16.47 8.94
N ASP A 582 12.18 -15.20 9.23
CA ASP A 582 12.09 -14.12 8.28
C ASP A 582 13.38 -14.08 7.46
N GLY A 583 13.22 -14.11 6.15
CA GLY A 583 14.31 -13.87 5.21
C GLY A 583 14.48 -12.39 4.93
N TYR A 584 15.61 -12.05 4.32
CA TYR A 584 15.79 -10.76 3.66
C TYR A 584 15.88 -10.95 2.15
N ASN A 585 15.36 -9.96 1.42
CA ASN A 585 15.34 -10.00 -0.04
C ASN A 585 16.75 -9.87 -0.63
N TYR A 586 16.99 -10.61 -1.70
CA TYR A 586 18.18 -10.43 -2.53
C TYR A 586 18.21 -9.05 -3.18
N GLN A 587 19.21 -8.24 -2.80
CA GLN A 587 19.47 -6.92 -3.37
C GLN A 587 20.78 -6.95 -4.16
N PRO A 588 20.76 -7.14 -5.49
CA PRO A 588 21.97 -7.17 -6.28
C PRO A 588 22.67 -5.80 -6.28
N PHE A 589 24.00 -5.83 -6.23
CA PHE A 589 24.85 -4.67 -6.48
C PHE A 589 24.89 -4.37 -7.99
N LYS A 590 23.85 -3.68 -8.48
CA LYS A 590 23.67 -3.34 -9.90
C LYS A 590 23.50 -1.83 -10.09
N LYS A 591 24.03 -1.29 -11.19
CA LYS A 591 23.74 0.09 -11.64
C LYS A 591 22.26 0.26 -11.99
N GLN A 592 21.67 1.39 -11.58
CA GLN A 592 20.29 1.72 -11.91
C GLN A 592 20.17 2.12 -13.38
N GLU A 593 19.52 1.29 -14.18
CA GLU A 593 19.15 1.64 -15.56
C GLU A 593 17.84 2.45 -15.53
N ILE A 594 17.87 3.69 -16.04
CA ILE A 594 16.64 4.46 -16.27
C ILE A 594 16.21 4.23 -17.70
N SER A 595 15.08 3.55 -17.87
CA SER A 595 14.41 3.43 -19.17
C SER A 595 13.74 4.74 -19.58
N HIS A 596 13.74 5.01 -20.87
CA HIS A 596 13.21 6.24 -21.49
C HIS A 596 11.68 6.28 -21.62
N GLU A 597 10.93 5.35 -21.01
CA GLU A 597 9.49 5.15 -21.27
C GLU A 597 8.54 5.98 -20.39
#